data_AF-A0A7C6KXK0-F1
#
_entry.id   AF-A0A7C6KXK0-F1
#
_cell.length_a   1.000
_cell.length_b   1.000
_cell.length_c   1.000
_cell.angle_alpha   90.00
_cell.angle_beta   90.00
_cell.angle_gamma   90.00
#
_symmetry.space_group_name_H-M   'P 1'
#
loop_
_entity.id
_entity.type
_entity.pdbx_description
1 polymer ?
#
loop_
_entity_poly.entity_id
_entity_poly.type
_entity_poly.pdbx_seq_one_letter_code
_entity_poly.pdbx_strand_id
1 'polypeptide(L)'
;MNKIACQVDQIRNVVELLNHHSGEIGALVSAITAIADQTNLLALNAAIEAARAGEQGKGFAVVAQEIKKLAEQSGGSAKKIIHLVKEIQQGTADAVQRVESGTEEVKEGTAIVSKTAQAFKEIDSAVSQAGGLIEQAALAAERIARENGTVGGNIAGIAAAAEENASALEEINAAAQMQAATIEEINGLNKSILNTAQGLKRTIKKFKIYED
;
A
#
# COMPACT_ATOMS: atom_id res chain seq x y z
N MET A 1 -2.67 6.68 -17.29
CA MET A 1 -1.68 5.98 -18.14
C MET A 1 -2.25 5.46 -19.45
N ASN A 2 -3.46 4.87 -19.51
CA ASN A 2 -4.10 4.50 -20.79
C ASN A 2 -4.16 5.64 -21.84
N LYS A 3 -4.33 6.88 -21.39
CA LYS A 3 -4.33 8.06 -22.29
C LYS A 3 -2.95 8.37 -22.87
N ILE A 4 -1.88 8.12 -22.11
CA ILE A 4 -0.49 8.32 -22.54
C ILE A 4 -0.11 7.22 -23.53
N ALA A 5 -0.39 5.95 -23.20
CA ALA A 5 -0.16 4.83 -24.12
C ALA A 5 -0.87 5.03 -25.46
N CYS A 6 -2.15 5.44 -25.45
CA CYS A 6 -2.89 5.78 -26.66
C CYS A 6 -2.28 6.95 -27.45
N GLN A 7 -1.79 7.99 -26.78
CA GLN A 7 -1.10 9.09 -27.45
C GLN A 7 0.23 8.65 -28.11
N VAL A 8 0.97 7.76 -27.44
CA VAL A 8 2.22 7.21 -27.99
C VAL A 8 1.94 6.36 -29.23
N ASP A 9 0.90 5.52 -29.22
CA ASP A 9 0.46 4.76 -30.40
C ASP A 9 0.01 5.68 -31.55
N GLN A 10 -0.71 6.77 -31.25
CA GLN A 10 -1.10 7.76 -32.25
C GLN A 10 0.11 8.44 -32.89
N ILE A 11 1.11 8.82 -32.09
CA ILE A 11 2.37 9.40 -32.59
C ILE A 11 3.07 8.39 -33.49
N ARG A 12 3.15 7.11 -33.09
CA ARG A 12 3.75 6.05 -33.90
C ARG A 12 3.12 5.97 -35.29
N ASN A 13 1.80 5.94 -35.36
CA ASN A 13 1.06 5.88 -36.63
C ASN A 13 1.34 7.10 -37.54
N VAL A 14 1.41 8.31 -36.95
CA VAL A 14 1.71 9.53 -37.71
C VAL A 14 3.13 9.50 -38.27
N VAL A 15 4.09 9.02 -37.49
CA VAL A 15 5.50 8.91 -37.91
C VAL A 15 5.67 7.85 -39.00
N GLU A 16 4.99 6.70 -38.89
CA GLU A 16 4.96 5.67 -39.94
C GLU A 16 4.38 6.22 -41.26
N LEU A 17 3.29 6.97 -41.19
CA LEU A 17 2.68 7.60 -42.36
C LEU A 17 3.61 8.63 -43.02
N LEU A 18 4.31 9.43 -42.21
CA LEU A 18 5.29 10.42 -42.71
C LEU A 18 6.46 9.74 -43.45
N ASN A 19 6.92 8.60 -42.93
CA ASN A 19 7.97 7.80 -43.56
C ASN A 19 7.52 7.26 -44.92
N HIS A 20 6.28 6.75 -45.01
CA HIS A 20 5.69 6.29 -46.26
C HIS A 20 5.63 7.42 -47.30
N HIS A 21 5.04 8.56 -46.95
CA HIS A 21 4.92 9.70 -47.86
C HIS A 21 6.28 10.26 -48.30
N SER A 22 7.27 10.26 -47.42
CA SER A 22 8.63 10.67 -47.77
C SER A 22 9.28 9.70 -48.76
N GLY A 23 9.00 8.39 -48.65
CA GLY A 23 9.36 7.40 -49.66
C GLY A 23 8.74 7.68 -51.03
N GLU A 24 7.44 7.98 -51.07
CA GLU A 24 6.72 8.33 -52.31
C GLU A 24 7.29 9.61 -52.96
N ILE A 25 7.56 10.65 -52.16
CA ILE A 25 8.19 11.89 -52.65
C ILE A 25 9.58 11.57 -53.22
N GLY A 26 10.38 10.73 -52.55
CA GLY A 26 11.70 10.30 -53.05
C GLY A 26 11.65 9.62 -54.43
N ALA A 27 10.64 8.78 -54.66
CA ALA A 27 10.41 8.16 -55.96
C ALA A 27 10.03 9.19 -57.05
N LEU A 28 9.13 10.12 -56.73
CA LEU A 28 8.71 11.19 -57.66
C LEU A 28 9.87 12.10 -58.05
N VAL A 29 10.70 12.50 -57.09
CA VAL A 29 11.85 13.39 -57.34
C VAL A 29 12.93 12.67 -58.15
N SER A 30 13.10 11.36 -57.97
CA SER A 30 13.98 10.55 -58.83
C SER A 30 13.49 10.54 -60.28
N ALA A 31 12.17 10.41 -60.51
CA ALA A 31 11.59 10.51 -61.84
C ALA A 31 11.78 11.90 -62.47
N ILE A 32 11.59 12.97 -61.69
CA ILE A 32 11.85 14.36 -62.15
C ILE A 32 13.31 14.55 -62.55
N THR A 33 14.24 13.98 -61.77
CA THR A 33 15.68 14.03 -62.09
C THR A 33 15.97 13.34 -63.43
N ALA A 34 15.39 12.16 -63.66
CA ALA A 34 15.52 11.44 -64.93
C ALA A 34 14.94 12.22 -66.12
N ILE A 35 13.78 12.87 -65.94
CA ILE A 35 13.16 13.73 -66.97
C ILE A 35 14.05 14.95 -67.26
N ALA A 36 14.62 15.58 -66.23
CA ALA A 36 15.53 16.71 -66.39
C ALA A 36 16.80 16.31 -67.15
N ASP A 37 17.41 15.16 -66.82
CA ASP A 37 18.58 14.63 -67.52
C ASP A 37 18.27 14.30 -68.99
N GLN A 38 17.11 13.70 -69.27
CA GLN A 38 16.66 13.41 -70.63
C GLN A 38 16.37 14.70 -71.42
N THR A 39 15.76 15.71 -70.79
CA THR A 39 15.49 17.02 -71.40
C THR A 39 16.79 17.75 -71.71
N ASN A 40 17.78 17.66 -70.83
CA ASN A 40 19.12 18.21 -71.04
C ASN A 40 19.81 17.56 -72.25
N LEU A 41 19.71 16.23 -72.39
CA LEU A 41 20.22 15.50 -73.56
C LEU A 41 19.50 15.89 -74.86
N LEU A 42 18.18 16.03 -74.83
CA LEU A 42 17.38 16.47 -76.00
C LEU A 42 17.74 17.90 -76.40
N ALA A 43 17.88 18.81 -75.43
CA ALA A 43 18.28 20.19 -75.67
C ALA A 43 19.69 20.29 -76.25
N LEU A 44 20.62 19.45 -75.79
CA LEU A 44 21.97 19.37 -76.34
C LEU A 44 21.94 18.92 -77.81
N ASN A 45 21.17 17.87 -78.13
CA ASN A 45 21.03 17.39 -79.50
C ASN A 45 20.39 18.46 -80.41
N ALA A 46 19.38 19.19 -79.91
CA ALA A 46 18.77 20.29 -80.63
C ALA A 46 19.74 21.46 -80.86
N ALA A 47 20.60 21.78 -79.88
CA ALA A 47 21.63 22.81 -80.04
C ALA A 47 22.69 22.42 -81.08
N ILE A 48 23.09 21.14 -81.13
CA ILE A 48 24.00 20.60 -82.14
C ILE A 48 23.39 20.73 -83.54
N GLU A 49 22.12 20.32 -83.72
CA GLU A 49 21.47 20.36 -85.03
C GLU A 49 21.18 21.81 -85.48
N ALA A 50 20.87 22.70 -84.55
CA ALA A 50 20.74 24.13 -84.81
C ALA A 50 22.06 24.77 -85.26
N ALA A 51 23.19 24.37 -84.66
CA ALA A 51 24.52 24.80 -85.11
C ALA A 51 24.85 24.26 -86.51
N ARG A 52 24.39 23.05 -86.82
CA ARG A 52 24.57 22.40 -88.13
C ARG A 52 23.80 23.09 -89.26
N ALA A 53 22.64 23.66 -88.96
CA ALA A 53 21.82 24.44 -89.90
C ALA A 53 22.36 25.85 -90.21
N GLY A 54 23.45 26.28 -89.57
CA GLY A 54 24.12 27.56 -89.84
C GLY A 54 23.23 28.78 -89.53
N GLU A 55 23.17 29.76 -90.44
CA GLU A 55 22.39 31.00 -90.25
C GLU A 55 20.90 30.75 -90.01
N GLN A 56 20.32 29.70 -90.62
CA GLN A 56 18.89 29.37 -90.48
C GLN A 56 18.55 28.79 -89.10
N GLY A 57 19.55 28.27 -88.37
CA GLY A 57 19.38 27.63 -87.06
C GLY A 57 19.57 28.55 -85.87
N LYS A 58 19.97 29.82 -86.05
CA LYS A 58 20.30 30.74 -84.94
C LYS A 58 19.17 30.89 -83.91
N GLY A 59 17.92 31.03 -84.36
CA GLY A 59 16.76 31.13 -83.45
C GLY A 59 16.54 29.85 -82.64
N PHE A 60 16.67 28.68 -83.28
CA PHE A 60 16.56 27.38 -82.62
C PHE A 60 17.70 27.12 -81.63
N ALA A 61 18.92 27.58 -81.93
CA ALA A 61 20.07 27.44 -81.05
C ALA A 61 19.85 28.18 -79.71
N VAL A 62 19.26 29.38 -79.75
CA VAL A 62 18.93 30.15 -78.53
C VAL A 62 17.89 29.42 -77.68
N VAL A 63 16.84 28.89 -78.32
CA VAL A 63 15.79 28.13 -77.62
C VAL A 63 16.35 26.85 -77.00
N ALA A 64 17.18 26.11 -77.73
CA ALA A 64 17.82 24.89 -77.23
C ALA A 64 18.73 25.17 -76.02
N GLN A 65 19.48 26.28 -76.04
CA GLN A 65 20.32 26.70 -74.92
C GLN A 65 19.48 27.05 -73.67
N GLU A 66 18.33 27.71 -73.84
CA GLU A 66 17.45 28.06 -72.71
C GLU A 66 16.75 26.82 -72.13
N ILE A 67 16.32 25.87 -72.97
CA ILE A 67 15.79 24.57 -72.51
C ILE A 67 16.86 23.80 -71.74
N LYS A 68 18.10 23.78 -72.23
CA LYS A 68 19.23 23.13 -71.56
C LYS A 68 19.44 23.71 -70.15
N LYS A 69 19.47 25.04 -70.05
CA LYS A 69 19.62 25.75 -68.78
C LYS A 69 18.48 25.47 -67.80
N LEU A 70 17.22 25.44 -68.29
CA LEU A 70 16.06 25.07 -67.48
C LEU A 70 16.14 23.62 -66.99
N ALA A 71 16.59 22.69 -67.83
CA ALA A 71 16.78 21.29 -67.46
C ALA A 71 17.85 21.12 -66.37
N GLU A 72 19.00 21.80 -66.51
CA GLU A 72 20.06 21.81 -65.49
C GLU A 72 19.59 22.42 -64.16
N GLN A 73 18.83 23.53 -64.20
CA GLN A 73 18.24 24.15 -63.01
C GLN A 73 17.21 23.22 -62.33
N SER A 74 16.38 22.53 -63.13
CA SER A 74 15.37 21.60 -62.63
C SER A 74 16.04 20.38 -61.98
N GLY A 75 17.06 19.78 -62.61
CA GLY A 75 17.85 18.70 -62.03
C GLY A 75 18.60 19.11 -60.76
N GLY A 76 19.15 20.32 -60.72
CA GLY A 76 19.76 20.88 -59.51
C GLY A 76 18.77 21.06 -58.37
N SER A 77 17.54 21.49 -58.66
CA SER A 77 16.46 21.63 -57.68
C SER A 77 15.97 20.27 -57.18
N ALA A 78 15.80 19.30 -58.08
CA ALA A 78 15.44 17.93 -57.72
C ALA A 78 16.46 17.30 -56.77
N LYS A 79 17.78 17.48 -57.01
CA LYS A 79 18.84 17.02 -56.10
C LYS A 79 18.73 17.63 -54.69
N LYS A 80 18.39 18.91 -54.57
CA LYS A 80 18.14 19.55 -53.27
C LYS A 80 16.94 18.93 -52.56
N ILE A 81 15.87 18.64 -53.29
CA ILE A 81 14.69 17.97 -52.72
C ILE A 81 15.05 16.55 -52.25
N ILE A 82 15.83 15.77 -53.01
CA ILE A 82 16.31 14.44 -52.58
C ILE A 82 17.07 14.54 -51.24
N HIS A 83 17.90 15.55 -51.08
CA HIS A 83 18.63 15.74 -49.83
C HIS A 83 17.70 16.00 -48.66
N LEU A 84 16.74 16.93 -48.82
CA LEU A 84 15.73 17.22 -47.80
C LEU A 84 14.86 16.01 -47.46
N VAL A 85 14.44 15.22 -48.47
CA VAL A 85 13.67 13.99 -48.26
C VAL A 85 14.47 12.98 -47.44
N LYS A 86 15.78 12.82 -47.71
CA LYS A 86 16.66 11.95 -46.92
C LYS A 86 16.78 12.43 -45.47
N GLU A 87 16.94 13.73 -45.24
CA GLU A 87 16.98 14.29 -43.89
C GLU A 87 15.66 14.04 -43.14
N ILE A 88 14.51 14.22 -43.81
CA ILE A 88 13.20 13.91 -43.24
C ILE A 88 13.08 12.42 -42.91
N GLN A 89 13.46 11.52 -43.83
CA GLN A 89 13.43 10.08 -43.58
C GLN A 89 14.28 9.68 -42.37
N GLN A 90 15.49 10.24 -42.26
CA GLN A 90 16.39 9.97 -41.15
C GLN A 90 15.83 10.50 -39.82
N GLY A 91 15.33 11.74 -39.80
CA GLY A 91 14.66 12.30 -38.61
C GLY A 91 13.39 11.54 -38.22
N THR A 92 12.67 10.99 -39.19
CA THR A 92 11.48 10.16 -38.96
C THR A 92 11.86 8.81 -38.35
N ALA A 93 12.93 8.17 -38.84
CA ALA A 93 13.45 6.92 -38.27
C ALA A 93 13.91 7.10 -36.82
N ASP A 94 14.63 8.19 -36.54
CA ASP A 94 15.05 8.55 -35.17
C ASP A 94 13.83 8.79 -34.25
N ALA A 95 12.77 9.41 -34.78
CA ALA A 95 11.53 9.62 -34.05
C ALA A 95 10.82 8.30 -33.71
N VAL A 96 10.77 7.33 -34.64
CA VAL A 96 10.21 5.98 -34.37
C VAL A 96 10.96 5.34 -33.21
N GLN A 97 12.30 5.32 -33.26
CA GLN A 97 13.10 4.69 -32.20
C GLN A 97 12.86 5.33 -30.83
N ARG A 98 12.73 6.66 -30.77
CA ARG A 98 12.43 7.38 -29.52
C ARG A 98 11.02 7.07 -29.01
N VAL A 99 10.04 6.94 -29.90
CA VAL A 99 8.66 6.57 -29.56
C VAL A 99 8.60 5.15 -29.02
N GLU A 100 9.31 4.20 -29.62
CA GLU A 100 9.40 2.82 -29.12
C GLU A 100 10.02 2.78 -27.72
N SER A 101 11.14 3.48 -27.50
CA SER A 101 11.76 3.57 -26.18
C SER A 101 10.80 4.18 -25.14
N GLY A 102 10.11 5.27 -25.49
CA GLY A 102 9.13 5.90 -24.62
C GLY A 102 7.92 5.00 -24.32
N THR A 103 7.55 4.13 -25.26
CA THR A 103 6.48 3.14 -25.05
C THR A 103 6.86 2.14 -23.96
N GLU A 104 8.09 1.64 -23.99
CA GLU A 104 8.58 0.67 -23.00
C GLU A 104 8.71 1.32 -21.60
N GLU A 105 9.22 2.55 -21.53
CA GLU A 105 9.29 3.32 -20.28
C GLU A 105 7.89 3.56 -19.66
N VAL A 106 6.89 3.90 -20.49
CA VAL A 106 5.50 4.08 -20.02
C VAL A 106 4.92 2.76 -19.50
N LYS A 107 5.24 1.64 -20.16
CA LYS A 107 4.79 0.30 -19.75
C LYS A 107 5.42 -0.12 -18.42
N GLU A 108 6.72 0.10 -18.25
CA GLU A 108 7.42 -0.15 -16.99
C GLU A 108 6.87 0.74 -15.87
N GLY A 109 6.70 2.04 -16.13
CA GLY A 109 6.08 2.98 -15.18
C GLY A 109 4.66 2.55 -14.79
N THR A 110 3.88 2.04 -15.73
CA THR A 110 2.54 1.48 -15.45
C THR A 110 2.60 0.29 -14.50
N ALA A 111 3.55 -0.62 -14.73
CA ALA A 111 3.75 -1.78 -13.86
C ALA A 111 4.18 -1.37 -12.43
N ILE A 112 5.06 -0.39 -12.30
CA ILE A 112 5.50 0.15 -11.00
C ILE A 112 4.30 0.75 -10.25
N VAL A 113 3.52 1.62 -10.90
CA VAL A 113 2.34 2.23 -10.25
C VAL A 113 1.32 1.18 -9.85
N SER A 114 1.13 0.12 -10.66
CA SER A 114 0.25 -0.98 -10.29
C SER A 114 0.74 -1.73 -9.04
N LYS A 115 2.06 -1.98 -8.92
CA LYS A 115 2.65 -2.58 -7.72
C LYS A 115 2.49 -1.67 -6.50
N THR A 116 2.71 -0.37 -6.66
CA THR A 116 2.51 0.61 -5.59
C THR A 116 1.06 0.65 -5.12
N ALA A 117 0.10 0.63 -6.05
CA ALA A 117 -1.34 0.58 -5.71
C ALA A 117 -1.70 -0.69 -4.91
N GLN A 118 -1.11 -1.84 -5.26
CA GLN A 118 -1.28 -3.08 -4.52
C GLN A 118 -0.69 -3.00 -3.11
N ALA A 119 0.51 -2.44 -2.96
CA ALA A 119 1.14 -2.23 -1.65
C ALA A 119 0.30 -1.29 -0.76
N PHE A 120 -0.29 -0.23 -1.33
CA PHE A 120 -1.19 0.64 -0.57
C PHE A 120 -2.47 -0.08 -0.10
N LYS A 121 -3.03 -0.98 -0.91
CA LYS A 121 -4.17 -1.82 -0.47
C LYS A 121 -3.80 -2.73 0.70
N GLU A 122 -2.60 -3.31 0.67
CA GLU A 122 -2.12 -4.15 1.76
C GLU A 122 -1.91 -3.34 3.05
N ILE A 123 -1.36 -2.14 2.94
CA ILE A 123 -1.23 -1.20 4.06
C ILE A 123 -2.60 -0.83 4.63
N ASP A 124 -3.57 -0.49 3.78
CA ASP A 124 -4.93 -0.12 4.21
C ASP A 124 -5.62 -1.28 4.96
N SER A 125 -5.48 -2.50 4.46
CA SER A 125 -5.97 -3.71 5.13
C SER A 125 -5.30 -3.92 6.48
N ALA A 126 -3.98 -3.74 6.57
CA ALA A 126 -3.23 -3.91 7.82
C ALA A 126 -3.62 -2.85 8.86
N VAL A 127 -3.81 -1.60 8.44
CA VAL A 127 -4.27 -0.51 9.31
C VAL A 127 -5.69 -0.78 9.82
N SER A 128 -6.59 -1.22 8.96
CA SER A 128 -7.96 -1.59 9.35
C SER A 128 -7.98 -2.73 10.37
N GLN A 129 -7.15 -3.76 10.15
CA GLN A 129 -7.01 -4.87 11.10
C GLN A 129 -6.44 -4.41 12.45
N ALA A 130 -5.42 -3.54 12.44
CA ALA A 130 -4.86 -2.96 13.66
C ALA A 130 -5.91 -2.14 14.43
N GLY A 131 -6.75 -1.37 13.73
CA GLY A 131 -7.87 -0.66 14.33
C GLY A 131 -8.85 -1.59 15.06
N GLY A 132 -9.23 -2.70 14.42
CA GLY A 132 -10.10 -3.70 15.06
C GLY A 132 -9.47 -4.37 16.28
N LEU A 133 -8.16 -4.65 16.25
CA LEU A 133 -7.45 -5.20 17.41
C LEU A 133 -7.38 -4.20 18.59
N ILE A 134 -7.19 -2.91 18.30
CA ILE A 134 -7.21 -1.85 19.32
C ILE A 134 -8.59 -1.77 19.98
N GLU A 135 -9.67 -1.84 19.20
CA GLU A 135 -11.03 -1.84 19.73
C GLU A 135 -11.29 -3.06 20.64
N GLN A 136 -10.88 -4.25 20.20
CA GLN A 136 -10.98 -5.46 21.04
C GLN A 136 -10.17 -5.35 22.32
N ALA A 137 -8.95 -4.78 22.26
CA ALA A 137 -8.12 -4.56 23.43
C ALA A 137 -8.76 -3.58 24.41
N ALA A 138 -9.38 -2.50 23.92
CA ALA A 138 -10.10 -1.55 24.74
C ALA A 138 -11.29 -2.22 25.47
N LEU A 139 -12.11 -2.99 24.76
CA LEU A 139 -13.22 -3.74 25.35
C LEU A 139 -12.75 -4.76 26.41
N ALA A 140 -11.64 -5.45 26.15
CA ALA A 140 -11.04 -6.37 27.11
C ALA A 140 -10.55 -5.65 28.37
N ALA A 141 -9.89 -4.49 28.22
CA ALA A 141 -9.42 -3.67 29.33
C ALA A 141 -10.59 -3.18 30.20
N GLU A 142 -11.69 -2.72 29.60
CA GLU A 142 -12.90 -2.35 30.34
C GLU A 142 -13.49 -3.52 31.12
N ARG A 143 -13.52 -4.72 30.53
CA ARG A 143 -14.01 -5.92 31.22
C ARG A 143 -13.15 -6.24 32.44
N ILE A 144 -11.83 -6.22 32.29
CA ILE A 144 -10.89 -6.45 33.39
C ILE A 144 -11.09 -5.42 34.50
N ALA A 145 -11.28 -4.13 34.16
CA ALA A 145 -11.52 -3.09 35.15
C ALA A 145 -12.80 -3.36 35.97
N ARG A 146 -13.89 -3.81 35.33
CA ARG A 146 -15.14 -4.19 36.02
C ARG A 146 -14.95 -5.42 36.92
N GLU A 147 -14.25 -6.44 36.44
CA GLU A 147 -13.95 -7.65 37.20
C GLU A 147 -13.10 -7.34 38.44
N ASN A 148 -12.07 -6.48 38.29
CA ASN A 148 -11.24 -6.02 39.41
C ASN A 148 -12.06 -5.28 40.48
N GLY A 149 -13.05 -4.47 40.08
CA GLY A 149 -13.97 -3.83 41.02
C GLY A 149 -14.78 -4.85 41.83
N THR A 150 -15.22 -5.93 41.19
CA THR A 150 -15.95 -7.04 41.86
C THR A 150 -15.04 -7.77 42.84
N VAL A 151 -13.80 -8.09 42.43
CA VAL A 151 -12.80 -8.73 43.30
C VAL A 151 -12.50 -7.85 44.52
N GLY A 152 -12.33 -6.54 44.32
CA GLY A 152 -12.13 -5.59 45.42
C GLY A 152 -13.29 -5.60 46.42
N GLY A 153 -14.52 -5.64 45.93
CA GLY A 153 -15.72 -5.77 46.78
C GLY A 153 -15.75 -7.08 47.56
N ASN A 154 -15.42 -8.20 46.93
CA ASN A 154 -15.35 -9.51 47.60
C ASN A 154 -14.28 -9.54 48.70
N ILE A 155 -13.11 -8.94 48.46
CA ILE A 155 -12.04 -8.82 49.46
C ILE A 155 -12.52 -7.99 50.65
N ALA A 156 -13.22 -6.87 50.42
CA ALA A 156 -13.80 -6.07 51.49
C ALA A 156 -14.83 -6.87 52.31
N GLY A 157 -15.67 -7.67 51.65
CA GLY A 157 -16.61 -8.57 52.32
C GLY A 157 -15.92 -9.64 53.18
N ILE A 158 -14.83 -10.23 52.68
CA ILE A 158 -14.03 -11.20 53.46
C ILE A 158 -13.40 -10.53 54.68
N ALA A 159 -12.87 -9.30 54.53
CA ALA A 159 -12.29 -8.55 55.64
C ALA A 159 -13.34 -8.27 56.73
N ALA A 160 -14.54 -7.84 56.35
CA ALA A 160 -15.64 -7.61 57.30
C ALA A 160 -16.05 -8.89 58.03
N ALA A 161 -16.19 -10.02 57.32
CA ALA A 161 -16.51 -11.31 57.94
C ALA A 161 -15.39 -11.81 58.88
N ALA A 162 -14.12 -11.52 58.58
CA ALA A 162 -13.01 -11.85 59.46
C ALA A 162 -13.04 -11.03 60.76
N GLU A 163 -13.42 -9.75 60.69
CA GLU A 163 -13.60 -8.88 61.85
C GLU A 163 -14.77 -9.32 62.74
N GLU A 164 -15.91 -9.68 62.13
CA GLU A 164 -17.06 -10.25 62.84
C GLU A 164 -16.69 -11.56 63.56
N ASN A 165 -15.98 -12.47 62.87
CA ASN A 165 -15.49 -13.70 63.46
C ASN A 165 -14.53 -13.46 64.64
N ALA A 166 -13.65 -12.46 64.55
CA ALA A 166 -12.74 -12.12 65.63
C ALA A 166 -13.52 -11.66 66.87
N SER A 167 -14.53 -10.80 66.69
CA SER A 167 -15.41 -10.36 67.78
C SER A 167 -16.20 -11.54 68.40
N ALA A 168 -16.75 -12.43 67.58
CA ALA A 168 -17.44 -13.63 68.06
C ALA A 168 -16.51 -14.55 68.88
N LEU A 169 -15.23 -14.66 68.49
CA LEU A 169 -14.24 -15.43 69.26
C LEU A 169 -13.90 -14.77 70.60
N GLU A 170 -13.92 -13.45 70.72
CA GLU A 170 -13.77 -12.75 71.99
C GLU A 170 -14.93 -13.06 72.94
N GLU A 171 -16.17 -13.03 72.44
CA GLU A 171 -17.36 -13.39 73.22
C GLU A 171 -17.32 -14.86 73.68
N ILE A 172 -16.93 -15.78 72.79
CA ILE A 172 -16.77 -17.20 73.13
C ILE A 172 -15.70 -17.38 74.22
N ASN A 173 -14.57 -16.68 74.12
CA ASN A 173 -13.53 -16.74 75.15
C ASN A 173 -14.03 -16.22 76.51
N ALA A 174 -14.77 -15.12 76.52
CA ALA A 174 -15.38 -14.59 77.74
C ALA A 174 -16.39 -15.59 78.35
N ALA A 175 -17.23 -16.21 77.51
CA ALA A 175 -18.15 -17.25 77.95
C ALA A 175 -17.44 -18.47 78.53
N ALA A 176 -16.35 -18.91 77.89
CA ALA A 176 -15.52 -20.02 78.38
C ALA A 176 -14.88 -19.70 79.74
N GLN A 177 -14.42 -18.47 79.96
CA GLN A 177 -13.88 -18.02 81.24
C GLN A 177 -14.95 -18.00 82.34
N MET A 178 -16.15 -17.48 82.05
CA MET A 178 -17.27 -17.51 82.99
C MET A 178 -17.66 -18.95 83.34
N GLN A 179 -17.73 -19.83 82.33
CA GLN A 179 -18.04 -21.25 82.54
C GLN A 179 -16.99 -21.94 83.42
N ALA A 180 -15.70 -21.65 83.23
CA ALA A 180 -14.64 -22.17 84.08
C ALA A 180 -14.81 -21.72 85.54
N ALA A 181 -15.12 -20.44 85.78
CA ALA A 181 -15.38 -19.91 87.13
C ALA A 181 -16.60 -20.59 87.79
N THR A 182 -17.69 -20.79 87.06
CA THR A 182 -18.87 -21.51 87.59
C THR A 182 -18.53 -22.95 87.95
N ILE A 183 -17.67 -23.64 87.17
CA ILE A 183 -17.21 -24.99 87.50
C ILE A 183 -16.40 -24.99 88.81
N GLU A 184 -15.54 -24.00 89.04
CA GLU A 184 -14.83 -23.87 90.32
C GLU A 184 -15.79 -23.67 91.50
N GLU A 185 -16.81 -22.83 91.33
CA GLU A 185 -17.84 -22.61 92.34
C GLU A 185 -18.63 -23.88 92.66
N ILE A 186 -19.05 -24.63 91.63
CA ILE A 186 -19.72 -25.93 91.79
C ILE A 186 -18.83 -26.91 92.55
N ASN A 187 -17.53 -26.96 92.23
CA ASN A 187 -16.57 -27.79 92.96
C ASN A 187 -16.45 -27.38 94.43
N GLY A 188 -16.47 -26.08 94.72
CA GLY A 188 -16.52 -25.54 96.08
C GLY A 188 -17.79 -25.96 96.85
N LEU A 189 -18.96 -25.83 96.21
CA LEU A 189 -20.25 -26.25 96.76
C LEU A 189 -20.27 -27.75 97.04
N ASN A 190 -19.77 -28.58 96.12
CA ASN A 190 -19.65 -30.03 96.32
C ASN A 190 -18.78 -30.38 97.53
N LYS A 191 -17.64 -29.69 97.73
CA LYS A 191 -16.82 -29.86 98.94
C LYS A 191 -17.59 -29.48 100.21
N SER A 192 -18.34 -28.38 100.19
CA SER A 192 -19.17 -27.93 101.32
C SER A 192 -20.28 -28.94 101.65
N ILE A 193 -20.96 -29.49 100.63
CA ILE A 193 -21.96 -30.55 100.76
C ILE A 193 -21.33 -31.79 101.39
N LEU A 194 -20.16 -32.24 100.92
CA LEU A 194 -19.44 -33.38 101.49
C LEU A 194 -19.08 -33.13 102.97
N ASN A 195 -18.58 -31.95 103.31
CA ASN A 195 -18.25 -31.58 104.68
C ASN A 195 -19.50 -31.58 105.57
N THR A 196 -20.61 -31.02 105.08
CA THR A 196 -21.90 -30.99 105.80
C THR A 196 -22.44 -32.39 106.01
N ALA A 197 -22.40 -33.25 104.99
CA ALA A 197 -22.81 -34.65 105.08
C ALA A 197 -21.94 -35.45 106.08
N GLN A 198 -20.62 -35.22 106.09
CA GLN A 198 -19.72 -35.80 107.08
C GLN A 198 -20.00 -35.29 108.49
N GLY A 199 -20.29 -34.00 108.64
CA GLY A 199 -20.69 -33.38 109.91
C GLY A 199 -21.98 -33.99 110.44
N LEU A 200 -23.01 -34.07 109.61
CA LEU A 200 -24.29 -34.72 109.93
C LEU A 200 -24.09 -36.18 110.37
N LYS A 201 -23.26 -36.94 109.63
CA LYS A 201 -22.88 -38.32 110.00
C LYS A 201 -22.22 -38.41 111.37
N ARG A 202 -21.33 -37.45 111.73
CA ARG A 202 -20.72 -37.39 113.07
C ARG A 202 -21.74 -37.06 114.15
N THR A 203 -22.67 -36.15 113.89
CA THR A 203 -23.74 -35.79 114.82
C THR A 203 -24.66 -36.98 115.08
N ILE A 204 -25.09 -37.70 114.04
CA ILE A 204 -25.88 -38.94 114.19
C ILE A 204 -25.14 -39.97 115.05
N LYS A 205 -23.82 -40.14 114.85
CA LYS A 205 -23.01 -41.04 115.72
C LYS A 205 -23.02 -40.63 117.19
N LYS A 206 -23.12 -39.34 117.53
CA LYS A 206 -23.23 -38.88 118.92
C LYS A 206 -24.60 -39.12 119.53
N PHE A 207 -25.65 -39.17 118.72
CA PHE A 207 -27.01 -39.52 119.16
C PHE A 207 -27.29 -41.03 119.14
N LYS A 208 -26.40 -41.85 118.56
CA LYS A 208 -26.31 -43.29 118.86
C LYS A 208 -25.74 -43.47 120.28
N ILE A 209 -26.55 -43.11 121.28
CA ILE A 209 -26.44 -43.56 122.66
C ILE A 209 -27.70 -44.40 122.82
N TYR A 210 -27.54 -45.70 123.10
CA TYR A 210 -28.54 -46.78 123.05
C TYR A 210 -28.74 -47.42 121.66
N GLU A 211 -27.85 -48.37 121.35
CA GLU A 211 -28.24 -49.68 120.78
C GLU A 211 -28.18 -50.66 121.97
N ASP A 212 -29.23 -50.59 122.79
CA ASP A 212 -29.87 -51.62 123.62
C ASP A 212 -31.35 -51.21 123.75
#